data_AF-A0AB32WV57-F1
#
_entry.id   AF-A0AB32WV57-F1
#
_cell.length_a   1.000
_cell.length_b   1.000
_cell.length_c   1.000
_cell.angle_alpha   90.00
_cell.angle_beta   90.00
_cell.angle_gamma   90.00
#
_symmetry.space_group_name_H-M   'P 1'
#
loop_
_entity.id
_entity.type
_entity.pdbx_description
1 polymer ?
#
loop_
_entity_poly.entity_id
_entity_poly.type
_entity_poly.pdbx_seq_one_letter_code
_entity_poly.pdbx_strand_id
1 'polypeptide(L)'
;MFSGTTMMVPLRPCNGVSQYLSKSPMVHTKRQTTVRNIYMKAQTQAVPSRTQRIMESISVGGEVGGAGGAYSYSALKRLDKIWSSICSAETVQQEPQQVVSDFPGVFSHSALAEKAVHKFDVVVCGGTLGIFIATALSVKGLKVSVVERNLLKGREQEWNISRKELMELVEAGILNENDIEEATAVSFNPNRCGFENKGEIWVEDILNLGVSPVKLIEIVKKRFIALGGVIFEGCSVSGISIYDDAAVLQLAEGNILSSRLIIDAMGNFSPVVKQIRGGRKPDGVCLVVGSCAHGFKDNSTSDVIYSSSSVKKVGNAEVQYFWEAFPAGSGPLDRTTYMFTYVNPQPDSPKLEELLEDYWDLMPKYQGVSIDNLEILRVIYGIFPTYCESLVMLAAYSHLSLSVVLGA
;
A
#
# COMPACT_ATOMS: atom_id res chain seq x y z
N MET A 1 10.20 10.62 62.12
CA MET A 1 11.08 11.81 62.17
C MET A 1 11.34 12.24 60.75
N PHE A 2 10.87 13.46 60.43
CA PHE A 2 11.08 14.31 59.23
C PHE A 2 10.98 13.63 57.85
N SER A 3 9.86 13.69 57.13
CA SER A 3 9.12 14.84 56.57
C SER A 3 9.90 15.60 55.47
N GLY A 4 9.39 15.53 54.24
CA GLY A 4 9.83 16.27 53.07
C GLY A 4 8.61 16.63 52.22
N THR A 5 7.78 17.52 52.75
CA THR A 5 6.62 18.14 52.09
C THR A 5 7.10 19.33 51.26
N THR A 6 6.78 19.38 49.97
CA THR A 6 6.83 20.64 49.18
C THR A 6 5.43 20.96 48.67
N MET A 7 4.82 21.95 49.31
CA MET A 7 3.53 22.53 48.94
C MET A 7 3.64 23.38 47.66
N MET A 8 2.65 23.20 46.78
CA MET A 8 2.11 24.27 45.94
C MET A 8 1.23 25.18 46.80
N VAL A 9 1.48 26.50 46.83
CA VAL A 9 0.44 27.54 47.05
C VAL A 9 0.86 28.83 46.32
N PRO A 10 -0.08 29.57 45.67
CA PRO A 10 0.20 30.63 44.70
C PRO A 10 0.20 32.03 45.33
N LEU A 11 0.82 33.02 44.66
CA LEU A 11 0.79 34.43 45.08
C LEU A 11 0.55 35.39 43.90
N ARG A 12 -0.71 35.80 43.75
CA ARG A 12 -1.18 37.18 43.48
C ARG A 12 -2.41 37.34 44.39
N PRO A 13 -2.60 38.47 45.10
CA PRO A 13 -3.03 39.70 44.44
C PRO A 13 -2.62 41.01 45.16
N CYS A 14 -2.69 42.14 44.46
CA CYS A 14 -3.04 43.41 45.10
C CYS A 14 -3.97 44.20 44.19
N ASN A 15 -5.12 44.52 44.77
CA ASN A 15 -6.24 45.23 44.19
C ASN A 15 -5.98 46.73 44.14
N GLY A 16 -6.45 47.38 43.07
CA GLY A 16 -6.78 48.79 43.04
C GLY A 16 -8.18 48.94 42.47
N VAL A 17 -9.17 48.97 43.37
CA VAL A 17 -10.58 49.25 43.09
C VAL A 17 -10.77 50.76 43.00
N SER A 18 -11.46 51.27 41.97
CA SER A 18 -12.61 52.14 42.21
C SER A 18 -13.45 52.29 40.96
N GLN A 19 -14.76 52.15 41.17
CA GLN A 19 -15.83 52.14 40.19
C GLN A 19 -16.67 53.41 40.40
N TYR A 20 -17.05 54.03 39.28
CA TYR A 20 -18.20 54.94 39.08
C TYR A 20 -18.17 56.35 39.72
N LEU A 21 -18.20 57.40 38.88
CA LEU A 21 -19.45 58.08 38.49
C LEU A 21 -19.21 59.33 37.62
N SER A 22 -20.15 59.49 36.68
CA SER A 22 -20.65 60.74 36.11
C SER A 22 -20.11 61.24 34.76
N LYS A 23 -21.06 61.20 33.80
CA LYS A 23 -21.42 62.24 32.83
C LYS A 23 -20.45 62.54 31.69
N SER A 24 -20.80 61.98 30.54
CA SER A 24 -20.47 62.51 29.22
C SER A 24 -20.80 63.99 29.09
N PRO A 25 -20.03 64.70 28.25
CA PRO A 25 -20.67 65.49 27.20
C PRO A 25 -20.11 65.14 25.82
N MET A 26 -21.03 64.95 24.87
CA MET A 26 -20.75 65.06 23.45
C MET A 26 -20.19 66.46 23.16
N VAL A 27 -19.21 66.56 22.24
CA VAL A 27 -19.25 67.51 21.11
C VAL A 27 -18.04 67.35 20.15
N HIS A 28 -18.42 67.17 18.89
CA HIS A 28 -17.79 67.51 17.60
C HIS A 28 -16.42 66.98 17.12
N THR A 29 -16.56 66.07 16.15
CA THR A 29 -16.13 66.21 14.75
C THR A 29 -14.64 66.36 14.46
N LYS A 30 -14.04 65.30 13.91
CA LYS A 30 -13.22 65.35 12.69
C LYS A 30 -13.11 63.97 12.06
N ARG A 31 -13.70 63.83 10.86
CA ARG A 31 -13.44 62.70 9.95
C ARG A 31 -11.96 62.73 9.59
N GLN A 32 -11.21 61.73 10.02
CA GLN A 32 -9.93 61.38 9.43
C GLN A 32 -9.97 59.91 9.01
N THR A 33 -9.80 59.74 7.71
CA THR A 33 -9.77 58.52 6.92
C THR A 33 -8.79 57.52 7.54
N THR A 34 -9.33 56.48 8.18
CA THR A 34 -8.52 55.38 8.69
C THR A 34 -8.06 54.52 7.52
N VAL A 35 -6.77 54.59 7.20
CA VAL A 35 -6.08 53.59 6.39
C VAL A 35 -6.23 52.25 7.11
N ARG A 36 -7.10 51.39 6.58
CA ARG A 36 -7.17 49.98 7.01
C ARG A 36 -5.84 49.33 6.64
N ASN A 37 -4.99 49.10 7.64
CA ASN A 37 -3.89 48.16 7.53
C ASN A 37 -4.48 46.76 7.28
N ILE A 38 -4.60 46.42 6.00
CA ILE A 38 -4.84 45.05 5.55
C ILE A 38 -3.54 44.31 5.83
N TYR A 39 -3.49 43.61 6.97
CA TYR A 39 -2.54 42.53 7.18
C TYR A 39 -2.91 41.42 6.19
N MET A 40 -2.38 41.50 4.96
CA MET A 40 -2.24 40.32 4.13
C MET A 40 -1.21 39.43 4.81
N LYS A 41 -1.68 38.37 5.48
CA LYS A 41 -0.84 37.20 5.74
C LYS A 41 -0.43 36.68 4.37
N ALA A 42 0.74 37.10 3.90
CA ALA A 42 1.43 36.40 2.85
C ALA A 42 1.70 34.99 3.40
N GLN A 43 0.86 34.03 2.99
CA GLN A 43 1.27 32.63 3.03
C GLN A 43 2.48 32.56 2.13
N THR A 44 3.67 32.49 2.72
CA THR A 44 4.86 32.01 2.03
C THR A 44 4.52 30.61 1.52
N GLN A 45 4.09 30.51 0.26
CA GLN A 45 3.99 29.22 -0.42
C GLN A 45 5.40 28.64 -0.38
N ALA A 46 5.58 27.57 0.38
CA ALA A 46 6.83 26.82 0.39
C ALA A 46 7.16 26.45 -1.05
N VAL A 47 8.42 26.61 -1.44
CA VAL A 47 8.89 26.21 -2.78
C VAL A 47 8.57 24.73 -2.94
N PRO A 48 7.81 24.33 -3.99
CA PRO A 48 7.49 22.92 -4.22
C PRO A 48 8.76 22.06 -4.27
N SER A 49 8.70 20.85 -3.73
CA SER A 49 9.81 19.88 -3.85
C SER A 49 10.04 19.50 -5.31
N ARG A 50 11.21 18.91 -5.61
CA ARG A 50 11.48 18.39 -6.95
C ARG A 50 10.48 17.30 -7.30
N THR A 51 10.21 16.42 -6.34
CA THR A 51 9.18 15.39 -6.42
C THR A 51 7.81 15.95 -6.77
N GLN A 52 7.35 16.98 -6.05
CA GLN A 52 6.06 17.61 -6.34
C GLN A 52 6.00 18.13 -7.78
N ARG A 53 7.02 18.87 -8.23
CA ARG A 53 7.08 19.41 -9.60
C ARG A 53 7.03 18.30 -10.66
N ILE A 54 7.80 17.23 -10.48
CA ILE A 54 7.82 16.09 -11.42
C ILE A 54 6.44 15.43 -11.45
N MET A 55 5.88 15.07 -10.30
CA MET A 55 4.61 14.35 -10.23
C MET A 55 3.43 15.16 -10.78
N GLU A 56 3.42 16.48 -10.57
CA GLU A 56 2.39 17.37 -11.11
C GLU A 56 2.53 17.62 -12.63
N SER A 57 3.71 17.38 -13.21
CA SER A 57 3.93 17.47 -14.66
C SER A 57 3.51 16.21 -15.45
N ILE A 58 3.28 15.09 -14.77
CA ILE A 58 2.92 13.81 -15.40
C ILE A 58 1.40 13.75 -15.64
N SER A 59 1.00 13.31 -16.83
CA SER A 59 -0.41 13.02 -17.11
C SER A 59 -0.85 11.77 -16.33
N VAL A 60 -1.73 11.94 -15.33
CA VAL A 60 -2.16 10.85 -14.46
C VAL A 60 -3.32 10.07 -15.09
N GLY A 61 -3.12 8.78 -15.37
CA GLY A 61 -4.17 7.82 -15.72
C GLY A 61 -5.03 7.41 -14.50
N GLY A 62 -6.03 6.55 -14.69
CA GLY A 62 -6.89 6.09 -13.58
C GLY A 62 -6.14 5.21 -12.57
N GLU A 63 -6.22 5.54 -11.28
CA GLU A 63 -5.64 4.72 -10.19
C GLU A 63 -6.43 3.39 -10.04
N VAL A 64 -5.74 2.30 -9.70
CA VAL A 64 -6.34 0.99 -9.41
C VAL A 64 -5.97 0.52 -8.00
N GLY A 65 -6.71 -0.46 -7.47
CA GLY A 65 -6.43 -1.03 -6.14
C GLY A 65 -5.12 -1.82 -6.07
N GLY A 66 -4.60 -2.02 -4.86
CA GLY A 66 -3.37 -2.79 -4.59
C GLY A 66 -2.13 -1.94 -4.33
N ALA A 67 -1.03 -2.57 -3.88
CA ALA A 67 0.25 -1.88 -3.68
C ALA A 67 0.77 -1.34 -5.02
N GLY A 68 1.26 -0.10 -5.05
CA GLY A 68 1.76 0.56 -6.26
C GLY A 68 0.70 0.94 -7.30
N GLY A 69 -0.61 0.88 -6.98
CA GLY A 69 -1.70 1.26 -7.90
C GLY A 69 -2.08 2.75 -7.88
N ALA A 70 -1.49 3.54 -6.98
CA ALA A 70 -1.72 4.98 -6.84
C ALA A 70 -0.47 5.77 -7.24
N TYR A 71 -0.66 6.88 -7.95
CA TYR A 71 0.44 7.61 -8.61
C TYR A 71 0.42 9.12 -8.34
N SER A 72 -0.67 9.67 -7.78
CA SER A 72 -0.79 11.11 -7.57
C SER A 72 0.07 11.63 -6.41
N TYR A 73 0.52 12.88 -6.47
CA TYR A 73 1.24 13.51 -5.35
C TYR A 73 0.38 13.54 -4.07
N SER A 74 -0.94 13.71 -4.22
CA SER A 74 -1.88 13.62 -3.11
C SER A 74 -1.88 12.24 -2.43
N ALA A 75 -1.73 11.16 -3.20
CA ALA A 75 -1.66 9.80 -2.67
C ALA A 75 -0.32 9.57 -1.94
N LEU A 76 0.79 10.08 -2.46
CA LEU A 76 2.08 10.09 -1.77
C LEU A 76 1.96 10.75 -0.39
N LYS A 77 1.36 11.94 -0.29
CA LYS A 77 1.18 12.63 1.00
C LYS A 77 0.26 11.88 1.96
N ARG A 78 -0.77 11.18 1.46
CA ARG A 78 -1.60 10.29 2.30
C ARG A 78 -0.78 9.13 2.84
N LEU A 79 0.08 8.53 2.01
CA LEU A 79 0.92 7.40 2.43
C LEU A 79 2.00 7.84 3.43
N ASP A 80 2.62 9.00 3.24
CA ASP A 80 3.53 9.62 4.22
C ASP A 80 2.85 9.81 5.59
N LYS A 81 1.57 10.22 5.59
CA LYS A 81 0.81 10.38 6.83
C LYS A 81 0.55 9.04 7.51
N ILE A 82 0.20 8.01 6.75
CA ILE A 82 0.04 6.64 7.26
C ILE A 82 1.37 6.15 7.84
N TRP A 83 2.46 6.32 7.10
CA TRP A 83 3.79 5.93 7.53
C TRP A 83 4.23 6.65 8.81
N SER A 84 4.05 7.97 8.88
CA SER A 84 4.34 8.77 10.07
C SER A 84 3.54 8.28 11.28
N SER A 85 2.27 7.93 11.08
CA SER A 85 1.43 7.36 12.14
C SER A 85 1.94 6.01 12.63
N ILE A 86 2.46 5.15 11.74
CA ILE A 86 3.07 3.87 12.12
C ILE A 86 4.35 4.12 12.94
N CYS A 87 5.20 5.06 12.51
CA CYS A 87 6.45 5.40 13.18
C CYS A 87 6.24 5.94 14.61
N SER A 88 5.25 6.81 14.79
CA SER A 88 4.95 7.46 16.07
C SER A 88 4.14 6.62 17.07
N ALA A 89 3.53 5.51 16.65
CA ALA A 89 2.76 4.68 17.56
C ALA A 89 3.71 3.89 18.49
N GLU A 90 3.65 4.14 19.81
CA GLU A 90 4.26 3.28 20.85
C GLU A 90 3.49 1.97 21.01
N THR A 91 2.18 2.02 20.75
CA THR A 91 1.22 0.92 20.57
C THR A 91 0.00 1.57 19.92
N VAL A 92 -0.61 0.98 18.89
CA VAL A 92 -1.79 1.60 18.28
C VAL A 92 -2.92 1.58 19.33
N GLN A 93 -3.16 2.71 20.01
CA GLN A 93 -4.17 2.83 21.08
C GLN A 93 -5.62 2.71 20.57
N GLN A 94 -5.83 2.71 19.25
CA GLN A 94 -7.13 2.34 18.69
C GLN A 94 -7.23 0.81 18.70
N GLU A 95 -8.15 0.28 19.51
CA GLU A 95 -8.60 -1.09 19.35
C GLU A 95 -8.96 -1.32 17.88
N PRO A 96 -8.36 -2.33 17.23
CA PRO A 96 -8.68 -2.63 15.84
C PRO A 96 -10.19 -2.81 15.71
N GLN A 97 -10.76 -2.29 14.62
CA GLN A 97 -12.16 -2.56 14.32
C GLN A 97 -12.37 -4.08 14.31
N GLN A 98 -13.31 -4.55 15.14
CA GLN A 98 -13.72 -5.95 15.14
C GLN A 98 -14.48 -6.24 13.85
N VAL A 99 -13.79 -6.86 12.90
CA VAL A 99 -14.29 -7.25 11.59
C VAL A 99 -14.68 -8.72 11.57
N VAL A 100 -13.98 -9.58 12.31
CA VAL A 100 -14.33 -11.00 12.49
C VAL A 100 -14.86 -11.23 13.89
N SER A 101 -16.01 -11.89 14.00
CA SER A 101 -16.64 -12.24 15.26
C SER A 101 -17.19 -13.66 15.24
N ASP A 102 -16.98 -14.40 16.33
CA ASP A 102 -17.57 -15.72 16.55
C ASP A 102 -18.99 -15.59 17.08
N PHE A 103 -19.89 -16.40 16.54
CA PHE A 103 -21.29 -16.47 16.94
C PHE A 103 -21.62 -17.94 17.27
N PRO A 104 -22.00 -18.25 18.52
CA PRO A 104 -22.36 -19.60 18.88
C PRO A 104 -23.65 -20.03 18.15
N GLY A 105 -23.65 -21.27 17.65
CA GLY A 105 -24.81 -21.87 17.00
C GLY A 105 -24.69 -21.99 15.48
N VAL A 106 -25.77 -22.49 14.89
CA VAL A 106 -25.86 -22.87 13.47
C VAL A 106 -26.49 -21.73 12.67
N PHE A 107 -25.78 -21.24 11.65
CA PHE A 107 -26.24 -20.15 10.79
C PHE A 107 -27.56 -20.47 10.13
N SER A 108 -27.79 -21.72 9.71
CA SER A 108 -29.02 -22.15 9.03
C SER A 108 -30.30 -21.93 9.85
N HIS A 109 -30.20 -21.75 11.17
CA HIS A 109 -31.33 -21.46 12.05
C HIS A 109 -31.45 -19.97 12.43
N SER A 110 -30.61 -19.10 11.84
CA SER A 110 -30.63 -17.66 12.10
C SER A 110 -31.57 -16.93 11.14
N ALA A 111 -32.14 -15.81 11.60
CA ALA A 111 -32.94 -14.92 10.75
C ALA A 111 -32.13 -14.28 9.59
N LEU A 112 -30.79 -14.37 9.63
CA LEU A 112 -29.90 -13.90 8.58
C LEU A 112 -29.74 -14.92 7.45
N ALA A 113 -30.04 -16.21 7.69
CA ALA A 113 -29.98 -17.24 6.66
C ALA A 113 -30.95 -16.98 5.50
N GLU A 114 -32.15 -16.47 5.81
CA GLU A 114 -33.16 -16.11 4.81
C GLU A 114 -32.73 -14.90 3.95
N LYS A 115 -31.76 -14.11 4.43
CA LYS A 115 -31.20 -12.95 3.72
C LYS A 115 -29.91 -13.27 2.96
N ALA A 116 -29.37 -14.48 3.08
CA ALA A 116 -28.18 -14.89 2.35
C ALA A 116 -28.51 -14.98 0.86
N VAL A 117 -27.90 -14.11 0.07
CA VAL A 117 -28.21 -13.98 -1.36
C VAL A 117 -27.62 -15.16 -2.13
N HIS A 118 -26.47 -15.68 -1.68
CA HIS A 118 -25.78 -16.80 -2.31
C HIS A 118 -25.03 -17.67 -1.30
N LYS A 119 -24.92 -18.97 -1.63
CA LYS A 119 -24.15 -19.98 -0.88
C LYS A 119 -22.97 -20.47 -1.71
N PHE A 120 -21.77 -20.31 -1.17
CA PHE A 120 -20.52 -20.73 -1.78
C PHE A 120 -19.81 -21.79 -0.92
N ASP A 121 -18.87 -22.52 -1.52
CA ASP A 121 -17.92 -23.32 -0.75
C ASP A 121 -16.85 -22.40 -0.15
N VAL A 122 -16.31 -21.48 -0.96
CA VAL A 122 -15.25 -20.55 -0.57
C VAL A 122 -15.59 -19.14 -1.05
N VAL A 123 -15.34 -18.13 -0.18
CA VAL A 123 -15.37 -16.72 -0.55
C VAL A 123 -13.96 -16.16 -0.38
N VAL A 124 -13.40 -15.54 -1.41
CA VAL A 124 -12.08 -14.90 -1.39
C VAL A 124 -12.24 -13.39 -1.36
N CYS A 125 -11.75 -12.75 -0.30
CA CYS A 125 -11.80 -11.30 -0.14
C CYS A 125 -10.49 -10.67 -0.65
N GLY A 126 -10.57 -9.73 -1.58
CA GLY A 126 -9.41 -9.15 -2.28
C GLY A 126 -9.13 -9.86 -3.59
N GLY A 127 -9.40 -9.19 -4.70
CA GLY A 127 -9.44 -9.82 -6.01
C GLY A 127 -8.09 -9.87 -6.73
N THR A 128 -7.23 -8.85 -6.59
CA THR A 128 -6.02 -8.70 -7.43
C THR A 128 -5.12 -9.95 -7.41
N LEU A 129 -4.78 -10.47 -6.23
CA LEU A 129 -4.04 -11.74 -6.13
C LEU A 129 -4.95 -12.91 -5.73
N GLY A 130 -6.08 -12.62 -5.07
CA GLY A 130 -7.04 -13.65 -4.67
C GLY A 130 -7.68 -14.38 -5.85
N ILE A 131 -7.77 -13.76 -7.04
CA ILE A 131 -8.35 -14.41 -8.23
C ILE A 131 -7.59 -15.66 -8.66
N PHE A 132 -6.26 -15.73 -8.43
CA PHE A 132 -5.47 -16.92 -8.75
C PHE A 132 -5.84 -18.09 -7.84
N ILE A 133 -5.96 -17.82 -6.52
CA ILE A 133 -6.42 -18.82 -5.53
C ILE A 133 -7.85 -19.25 -5.86
N ALA A 134 -8.74 -18.28 -6.13
CA ALA A 134 -10.13 -18.55 -6.45
C ALA A 134 -10.27 -19.43 -7.71
N THR A 135 -9.46 -19.16 -8.73
CA THR A 135 -9.43 -19.95 -9.97
C THR A 135 -8.93 -21.36 -9.72
N ALA A 136 -7.84 -21.53 -8.95
CA ALA A 136 -7.34 -22.87 -8.59
C ALA A 136 -8.39 -23.71 -7.85
N LEU A 137 -9.16 -23.08 -6.96
CA LEU A 137 -10.25 -23.75 -6.23
C LEU A 137 -11.44 -24.07 -7.14
N SER A 138 -11.81 -23.18 -8.07
CA SER A 138 -12.84 -23.47 -9.08
C SER A 138 -12.44 -24.59 -10.04
N VAL A 139 -11.15 -24.68 -10.42
CA VAL A 139 -10.61 -25.81 -11.21
C VAL A 139 -10.83 -27.15 -10.49
N LYS A 140 -10.77 -27.16 -9.15
CA LYS A 140 -11.06 -28.33 -8.32
C LYS A 140 -12.57 -28.61 -8.16
N GLY A 141 -13.43 -27.84 -8.82
CA GLY A 141 -14.89 -28.02 -8.82
C GLY A 141 -15.63 -27.38 -7.65
N LEU A 142 -14.98 -26.49 -6.88
CA LEU A 142 -15.62 -25.77 -5.79
C LEU A 142 -16.42 -24.56 -6.30
N LYS A 143 -17.53 -24.23 -5.62
CA LYS A 143 -18.27 -22.99 -5.86
C LYS A 143 -17.59 -21.84 -5.15
N VAL A 144 -16.87 -21.02 -5.90
CA VAL A 144 -16.06 -19.93 -5.34
C VAL A 144 -16.61 -18.57 -5.75
N SER A 145 -16.57 -17.61 -4.83
CA SER A 145 -16.73 -16.20 -5.18
C SER A 145 -15.54 -15.35 -4.77
N VAL A 146 -15.37 -14.23 -5.47
CA VAL A 146 -14.37 -13.20 -5.18
C VAL A 146 -15.10 -11.90 -4.84
N VAL A 147 -14.68 -11.24 -3.75
CA VAL A 147 -15.18 -9.92 -3.34
C VAL A 147 -14.04 -8.93 -3.47
N GLU A 148 -14.20 -7.92 -4.33
CA GLU A 148 -13.22 -6.87 -4.56
C GLU A 148 -13.86 -5.50 -4.34
N ARG A 149 -13.20 -4.67 -3.53
CA ARG A 149 -13.68 -3.32 -3.20
C ARG A 149 -13.78 -2.43 -4.43
N ASN A 150 -12.87 -2.59 -5.37
CA ASN A 150 -12.80 -1.79 -6.58
C ASN A 150 -13.22 -2.64 -7.79
N LEU A 151 -12.90 -2.18 -8.99
CA LEU A 151 -12.92 -3.06 -10.16
C LEU A 151 -11.73 -4.02 -10.06
N LEU A 152 -11.97 -5.31 -10.30
CA LEU A 152 -10.94 -6.32 -10.42
C LEU A 152 -10.23 -6.12 -11.75
N LYS A 153 -9.14 -5.36 -11.69
CA LYS A 153 -8.29 -5.01 -12.83
C LYS A 153 -6.85 -4.92 -12.36
N GLY A 154 -5.93 -5.45 -13.18
CA GLY A 154 -4.51 -5.27 -12.95
C GLY A 154 -4.03 -3.82 -13.15
N ARG A 155 -2.92 -3.48 -12.50
CA ARG A 155 -2.23 -2.19 -12.68
C ARG A 155 -1.39 -2.18 -13.96
N GLU A 156 -1.05 -0.98 -14.41
CA GLU A 156 -0.18 -0.78 -15.59
C GLU A 156 1.28 -1.13 -15.35
N GLN A 157 1.73 -1.13 -14.10
CA GLN A 157 3.09 -1.54 -13.72
C GLN A 157 3.23 -3.05 -13.79
N GLU A 158 4.26 -3.51 -14.49
CA GLU A 158 4.58 -4.92 -14.66
C GLU A 158 4.84 -5.63 -13.33
N TRP A 159 4.66 -6.95 -13.35
CA TRP A 159 5.23 -7.86 -12.35
C TRP A 159 6.40 -8.61 -12.97
N ASN A 160 7.52 -8.64 -12.26
CA ASN A 160 8.67 -9.40 -12.67
C ASN A 160 8.55 -10.80 -12.12
N ILE A 161 8.71 -11.80 -12.99
CA ILE A 161 8.56 -13.20 -12.66
C ILE A 161 9.38 -14.04 -13.63
N SER A 162 9.80 -15.22 -13.20
CA SER A 162 10.52 -16.18 -14.04
C SER A 162 9.53 -17.07 -14.79
N ARG A 163 9.90 -17.56 -15.98
CA ARG A 163 9.06 -18.52 -16.72
C ARG A 163 8.69 -19.74 -15.88
N LYS A 164 9.63 -20.24 -15.07
CA LYS A 164 9.41 -21.37 -14.17
C LYS A 164 8.23 -21.14 -13.22
N GLU A 165 8.14 -19.96 -12.62
CA GLU A 165 7.08 -19.63 -11.65
C GLU A 165 5.71 -19.48 -12.34
N LEU A 166 5.69 -19.00 -13.59
CA LEU A 166 4.47 -18.98 -14.40
C LEU A 166 3.98 -20.38 -14.78
N MET A 167 4.89 -21.33 -14.99
CA MET A 167 4.52 -22.72 -15.27
C MET A 167 3.81 -23.39 -14.08
N GLU A 168 4.10 -23.00 -12.83
CA GLU A 168 3.34 -23.48 -11.66
C GLU A 168 1.85 -23.11 -11.74
N LEU A 169 1.52 -21.95 -12.34
CA LEU A 169 0.13 -21.55 -12.58
C LEU A 169 -0.53 -22.37 -13.70
N VAL A 170 0.26 -22.84 -14.67
CA VAL A 170 -0.21 -23.76 -15.71
C VAL A 170 -0.48 -25.14 -15.12
N GLU A 171 0.43 -25.65 -14.28
CA GLU A 171 0.26 -26.93 -13.57
C GLU A 171 -0.95 -26.91 -12.64
N ALA A 172 -1.22 -25.77 -11.97
CA ALA A 172 -2.42 -25.56 -11.17
C ALA A 172 -3.71 -25.42 -12.00
N GLY A 173 -3.61 -25.37 -13.34
CA GLY A 173 -4.72 -25.20 -14.26
C GLY A 173 -5.32 -23.79 -14.27
N ILE A 174 -4.61 -22.80 -13.71
CA ILE A 174 -5.01 -21.39 -13.65
C ILE A 174 -4.74 -20.70 -14.99
N LEU A 175 -3.64 -21.08 -15.65
CA LEU A 175 -3.24 -20.58 -16.96
C LEU A 175 -3.02 -21.74 -17.94
N ASN A 176 -2.85 -21.42 -19.21
CA ASN A 176 -2.19 -22.27 -20.19
C ASN A 176 -0.93 -21.55 -20.73
N GLU A 177 -0.11 -22.24 -21.53
CA GLU A 177 1.14 -21.66 -22.04
C GLU A 177 0.92 -20.43 -22.94
N ASN A 178 -0.16 -20.41 -23.75
CA ASN A 178 -0.46 -19.24 -24.58
C ASN A 178 -0.88 -18.03 -23.73
N ASP A 179 -1.52 -18.25 -22.59
CA ASP A 179 -1.85 -17.17 -21.65
C ASP A 179 -0.59 -16.49 -21.12
N ILE A 180 0.50 -17.24 -20.91
CA ILE A 180 1.80 -16.71 -20.50
C ILE A 180 2.33 -15.78 -21.60
N GLU A 181 2.38 -16.26 -22.84
CA GLU A 181 2.88 -15.45 -23.97
C GLU A 181 2.04 -14.19 -24.19
N GLU A 182 0.71 -14.28 -24.03
CA GLU A 182 -0.18 -13.11 -24.14
C GLU A 182 0.08 -12.08 -23.02
N ALA A 183 0.30 -12.55 -21.79
CA ALA A 183 0.51 -11.72 -20.62
C ALA A 183 1.92 -11.12 -20.55
N THR A 184 2.94 -11.76 -21.10
CA THR A 184 4.32 -11.24 -21.13
C THR A 184 4.39 -9.98 -22.00
N ALA A 185 4.80 -8.86 -21.39
CA ALA A 185 4.97 -7.59 -22.08
C ALA A 185 6.41 -7.37 -22.53
N VAL A 186 7.38 -7.88 -21.76
CA VAL A 186 8.80 -7.73 -22.03
C VAL A 186 9.58 -8.90 -21.45
N SER A 187 10.69 -9.25 -22.09
CA SER A 187 11.69 -10.20 -21.60
C SER A 187 13.07 -9.59 -21.71
N PHE A 188 13.91 -9.80 -20.70
CA PHE A 188 15.24 -9.19 -20.62
C PHE A 188 16.22 -10.15 -19.96
N ASN A 189 17.47 -10.15 -20.42
CA ASN A 189 18.55 -10.98 -19.89
C ASN A 189 19.89 -10.36 -20.33
N PRO A 190 20.98 -10.52 -19.56
CA PRO A 190 21.02 -11.11 -18.23
C PRO A 190 20.58 -10.14 -17.12
N ASN A 191 20.45 -10.67 -15.91
CA ASN A 191 20.06 -9.94 -14.72
C ASN A 191 21.20 -9.91 -13.69
N ARG A 192 21.45 -8.76 -13.09
CA ARG A 192 22.55 -8.55 -12.15
C ARG A 192 22.07 -8.55 -10.71
N CYS A 193 22.84 -9.22 -9.85
CA CYS A 193 22.81 -9.10 -8.41
C CYS A 193 24.18 -8.59 -7.95
N GLY A 194 24.25 -7.61 -7.05
CA GLY A 194 25.56 -7.13 -6.62
C GLY A 194 25.57 -6.15 -5.46
N PHE A 195 26.75 -5.96 -4.91
CA PHE A 195 27.03 -4.92 -3.94
C PHE A 195 28.29 -4.19 -4.38
N GLU A 196 28.26 -2.87 -4.34
CA GLU A 196 29.40 -2.04 -4.68
C GLU A 196 30.62 -2.49 -3.87
N ASN A 197 31.76 -2.67 -4.54
CA ASN A 197 33.02 -3.15 -3.96
C ASN A 197 33.02 -4.59 -3.40
N LYS A 198 31.96 -5.39 -3.62
CA LYS A 198 31.92 -6.82 -3.26
C LYS A 198 31.76 -7.76 -4.44
N GLY A 199 31.52 -7.21 -5.63
CA GLY A 199 31.38 -7.95 -6.87
C GLY A 199 29.93 -8.07 -7.33
N GLU A 200 29.78 -8.63 -8.53
CA GLU A 200 28.51 -8.79 -9.23
C GLU A 200 28.35 -10.26 -9.65
N ILE A 201 27.12 -10.73 -9.61
CA ILE A 201 26.70 -12.04 -10.11
C ILE A 201 25.66 -11.76 -11.19
N TRP A 202 25.85 -12.40 -12.35
CA TRP A 202 24.93 -12.32 -13.47
C TRP A 202 24.20 -13.65 -13.59
N VAL A 203 22.87 -13.57 -13.71
CA VAL A 203 21.98 -14.71 -13.81
C VAL A 203 21.09 -14.55 -15.04
N GLU A 204 20.61 -15.68 -15.54
CA GLU A 204 19.65 -15.74 -16.64
C GLU A 204 18.37 -16.39 -16.13
N ASP A 205 17.23 -15.99 -16.70
CA ASP A 205 15.92 -16.61 -16.46
C ASP A 205 15.40 -16.54 -15.01
N ILE A 206 15.87 -15.55 -14.24
CA ILE A 206 15.38 -15.23 -12.90
C ILE A 206 14.76 -13.83 -12.92
N LEU A 207 13.46 -13.72 -12.62
CA LEU A 207 12.70 -12.46 -12.65
C LEU A 207 12.82 -11.70 -13.98
N ASN A 208 13.01 -12.44 -15.07
CA ASN A 208 13.44 -11.94 -16.37
C ASN A 208 12.29 -11.57 -17.31
N LEU A 209 11.04 -11.83 -16.89
CA LEU A 209 9.84 -11.50 -17.64
C LEU A 209 9.05 -10.42 -16.90
N GLY A 210 8.75 -9.33 -17.59
CA GLY A 210 7.74 -8.36 -17.16
C GLY A 210 6.38 -8.79 -17.69
N VAL A 211 5.52 -9.34 -16.82
CA VAL A 211 4.13 -9.67 -17.18
C VAL A 211 3.23 -8.47 -16.92
N SER A 212 2.27 -8.25 -17.83
CA SER A 212 1.26 -7.20 -17.71
C SER A 212 0.14 -7.66 -16.77
N PRO A 213 -0.04 -7.05 -15.58
CA PRO A 213 -1.13 -7.42 -14.70
C PRO A 213 -2.49 -7.13 -15.32
N VAL A 214 -2.60 -6.09 -16.15
CA VAL A 214 -3.84 -5.77 -16.89
C VAL A 214 -4.30 -6.97 -17.70
N LYS A 215 -3.40 -7.57 -18.51
CA LYS A 215 -3.72 -8.73 -19.33
C LYS A 215 -3.88 -9.99 -18.48
N LEU A 216 -2.93 -10.26 -17.60
CA LEU A 216 -2.90 -11.47 -16.78
C LEU A 216 -4.17 -11.61 -15.93
N ILE A 217 -4.56 -10.54 -15.22
CA ILE A 217 -5.78 -10.56 -14.39
C ILE A 217 -7.02 -10.74 -15.25
N GLU A 218 -7.09 -10.13 -16.44
CA GLU A 218 -8.24 -10.30 -17.33
C GLU A 218 -8.36 -11.73 -17.87
N ILE A 219 -7.23 -12.36 -18.23
CA ILE A 219 -7.19 -13.77 -18.65
C ILE A 219 -7.70 -14.68 -17.51
N VAL A 220 -7.14 -14.53 -16.31
CA VAL A 220 -7.54 -15.33 -15.15
C VAL A 220 -8.99 -15.06 -14.76
N LYS A 221 -9.45 -13.81 -14.81
CA LYS A 221 -10.85 -13.40 -14.56
C LYS A 221 -11.81 -14.11 -15.52
N LYS A 222 -11.52 -14.11 -16.83
CA LYS A 222 -12.35 -14.81 -17.83
C LYS A 222 -12.41 -16.30 -17.55
N ARG A 223 -11.27 -16.92 -17.22
CA ARG A 223 -11.20 -18.35 -16.88
C ARG A 223 -12.01 -18.67 -15.62
N PHE A 224 -11.87 -17.87 -14.57
CA PHE A 224 -12.63 -18.01 -13.34
C PHE A 224 -14.15 -17.99 -13.59
N ILE A 225 -14.62 -17.03 -14.39
CA ILE A 225 -16.04 -16.93 -14.76
C ILE A 225 -16.49 -18.13 -15.59
N ALA A 226 -15.67 -18.59 -16.54
CA ALA A 226 -15.97 -19.76 -17.36
C ALA A 226 -16.10 -21.06 -16.54
N LEU A 227 -15.41 -21.13 -15.39
CA LEU A 227 -15.52 -22.22 -14.42
C LEU A 227 -16.73 -22.06 -13.46
N GLY A 228 -17.57 -21.04 -13.66
CA GLY A 228 -18.75 -20.77 -12.82
C GLY A 228 -18.45 -19.94 -11.56
N GLY A 229 -17.26 -19.34 -11.48
CA GLY A 229 -16.91 -18.41 -10.41
C GLY A 229 -17.72 -17.11 -10.47
N VAL A 230 -18.04 -16.53 -9.30
CA VAL A 230 -18.83 -15.29 -9.19
C VAL A 230 -17.96 -14.18 -8.62
N ILE A 231 -18.01 -12.99 -9.22
CA ILE A 231 -17.21 -11.83 -8.79
C ILE A 231 -18.15 -10.71 -8.34
N PHE A 232 -17.92 -10.19 -7.14
CA PHE A 232 -18.55 -9.02 -6.57
C PHE A 232 -17.56 -7.85 -6.59
N GLU A 233 -17.60 -7.04 -7.65
CA GLU A 233 -16.79 -5.82 -7.81
C GLU A 233 -17.49 -4.61 -7.18
N GLY A 234 -16.72 -3.65 -6.67
CA GLY A 234 -17.29 -2.47 -6.00
C GLY A 234 -17.81 -2.75 -4.59
N CYS A 235 -17.56 -3.96 -4.06
CA CYS A 235 -18.13 -4.45 -2.81
C CYS A 235 -17.08 -4.48 -1.71
N SER A 236 -17.31 -3.78 -0.59
CA SER A 236 -16.41 -3.80 0.57
C SER A 236 -16.89 -4.78 1.63
N VAL A 237 -15.94 -5.47 2.27
CA VAL A 237 -16.22 -6.28 3.46
C VAL A 237 -16.54 -5.36 4.64
N SER A 238 -17.72 -5.51 5.23
CA SER A 238 -18.13 -4.76 6.43
C SER A 238 -17.96 -5.59 7.71
N GLY A 239 -18.13 -6.91 7.62
CA GLY A 239 -17.95 -7.83 8.73
C GLY A 239 -17.96 -9.30 8.30
N ILE A 240 -17.41 -10.16 9.16
CA ILE A 240 -17.36 -11.60 9.02
C ILE A 240 -17.89 -12.21 10.31
N SER A 241 -18.90 -13.06 10.18
CA SER A 241 -19.49 -13.82 11.28
C SER A 241 -19.15 -15.29 11.11
N ILE A 242 -18.48 -15.88 12.09
CA ILE A 242 -18.15 -17.31 12.09
C ILE A 242 -19.16 -18.04 12.96
N TYR A 243 -19.87 -18.99 12.36
CA TYR A 243 -20.83 -19.90 13.00
C TYR A 243 -20.28 -21.33 12.99
N ASP A 244 -20.95 -22.24 13.71
CA ASP A 244 -20.51 -23.64 13.82
C ASP A 244 -20.51 -24.38 12.46
N ASP A 245 -21.39 -23.97 11.53
CA ASP A 245 -21.60 -24.60 10.22
C ASP A 245 -21.25 -23.70 9.01
N ALA A 246 -20.94 -22.41 9.24
CA ALA A 246 -20.76 -21.45 8.16
C ALA A 246 -19.87 -20.26 8.53
N ALA A 247 -19.14 -19.76 7.54
CA ALA A 247 -18.50 -18.44 7.55
C ALA A 247 -19.34 -17.48 6.70
N VAL A 248 -19.82 -16.41 7.31
CA VAL A 248 -20.78 -15.48 6.71
C VAL A 248 -20.13 -14.12 6.51
N LEU A 249 -20.03 -13.68 5.26
CA LEU A 249 -19.51 -12.38 4.89
C LEU A 249 -20.65 -11.38 4.73
N GLN A 250 -20.51 -10.24 5.39
CA GLN A 250 -21.38 -9.08 5.23
C GLN A 250 -20.69 -8.07 4.32
N LEU A 251 -21.41 -7.65 3.27
CA LEU A 251 -20.96 -6.59 2.37
C LEU A 251 -21.48 -5.23 2.86
N ALA A 252 -20.78 -4.16 2.48
CA ALA A 252 -21.15 -2.79 2.85
C ALA A 252 -22.51 -2.37 2.27
N GLU A 253 -22.93 -2.92 1.13
CA GLU A 253 -24.28 -2.68 0.58
C GLU A 253 -25.40 -3.44 1.32
N GLY A 254 -25.06 -4.23 2.35
CA GLY A 254 -26.02 -5.01 3.15
C GLY A 254 -26.29 -6.43 2.64
N ASN A 255 -25.70 -6.81 1.50
CA ASN A 255 -25.74 -8.18 0.99
C ASN A 255 -24.98 -9.14 1.91
N ILE A 256 -25.48 -10.38 2.01
CA ILE A 256 -24.90 -11.43 2.85
C ILE A 256 -24.51 -12.62 1.97
N LEU A 257 -23.25 -13.03 2.07
CA LEU A 257 -22.73 -14.23 1.41
C LEU A 257 -22.43 -15.29 2.45
N SER A 258 -23.00 -16.49 2.30
CA SER A 258 -22.72 -17.63 3.17
C SER A 258 -21.70 -18.57 2.50
N SER A 259 -20.75 -19.07 3.28
CA SER A 259 -19.71 -19.96 2.80
C SER A 259 -19.25 -20.96 3.86
N ARG A 260 -18.43 -21.94 3.47
CA ARG A 260 -17.73 -22.80 4.42
C ARG A 260 -16.39 -22.22 4.82
N LEU A 261 -15.74 -21.48 3.92
CA LEU A 261 -14.43 -20.90 4.15
C LEU A 261 -14.38 -19.48 3.58
N ILE A 262 -13.81 -18.56 4.35
CA ILE A 262 -13.41 -17.24 3.86
C ILE A 262 -11.89 -17.19 3.80
N ILE A 263 -11.36 -16.77 2.65
CA ILE A 263 -9.93 -16.52 2.43
C ILE A 263 -9.72 -15.01 2.38
N ASP A 264 -8.92 -14.48 3.30
CA ASP A 264 -8.49 -13.09 3.25
C ASP A 264 -7.25 -12.95 2.36
N ALA A 265 -7.42 -12.32 1.20
CA ALA A 265 -6.40 -11.93 0.23
C ALA A 265 -6.40 -10.40 -0.02
N MET A 266 -6.82 -9.59 0.97
CA MET A 266 -6.92 -8.12 0.85
C MET A 266 -5.57 -7.39 1.06
N GLY A 267 -4.47 -8.14 1.24
CA GLY A 267 -3.12 -7.61 1.37
C GLY A 267 -2.77 -7.03 2.74
N ASN A 268 -1.63 -6.34 2.83
CA ASN A 268 -1.02 -5.88 4.09
C ASN A 268 -1.90 -4.97 4.95
N PHE A 269 -2.85 -4.27 4.33
CA PHE A 269 -3.77 -3.36 5.02
C PHE A 269 -5.13 -3.99 5.31
N SER A 270 -5.27 -5.31 5.12
CA SER A 270 -6.49 -6.07 5.42
C SER A 270 -7.02 -5.74 6.83
N PRO A 271 -8.33 -5.46 6.98
CA PRO A 271 -8.93 -5.27 8.28
C PRO A 271 -8.87 -6.54 9.15
N VAL A 272 -8.95 -7.74 8.55
CA VAL A 272 -8.85 -9.02 9.25
C VAL A 272 -7.44 -9.18 9.84
N VAL A 273 -6.41 -8.96 9.04
CA VAL A 273 -5.02 -9.02 9.51
C VAL A 273 -4.73 -7.97 10.57
N LYS A 274 -5.29 -6.76 10.46
CA LYS A 274 -5.17 -5.71 11.49
C LYS A 274 -5.81 -6.13 12.81
N GLN A 275 -6.97 -6.78 12.77
CA GLN A 275 -7.61 -7.34 13.96
C GLN A 275 -6.75 -8.44 14.60
N ILE A 276 -6.27 -9.41 13.81
CA ILE A 276 -5.41 -10.51 14.30
C ILE A 276 -4.15 -9.95 14.98
N ARG A 277 -3.57 -8.89 14.42
CA ARG A 277 -2.37 -8.25 14.96
C ARG A 277 -2.64 -7.42 16.22
N GLY A 278 -3.90 -7.13 16.58
CA GLY A 278 -4.20 -6.38 17.80
C GLY A 278 -3.57 -4.97 17.82
N GLY A 279 -3.39 -4.34 16.67
CA GLY A 279 -2.70 -3.04 16.59
C GLY A 279 -1.17 -3.11 16.77
N ARG A 280 -0.56 -4.31 16.72
CA ARG A 280 0.90 -4.49 16.76
C ARG A 280 1.57 -3.71 15.62
N LYS A 281 2.61 -2.97 15.99
CA LYS A 281 3.49 -2.27 15.06
C LYS A 281 4.31 -3.27 14.23
N PRO A 282 4.60 -3.00 12.94
CA PRO A 282 5.52 -3.82 12.16
C PRO A 282 6.91 -3.88 12.80
N ASP A 283 7.59 -5.02 12.70
CA ASP A 283 8.97 -5.19 13.17
C ASP A 283 9.96 -4.50 12.22
N GLY A 284 9.62 -4.47 10.93
CA GLY A 284 10.35 -3.75 9.89
C GLY A 284 9.40 -3.25 8.82
N VAL A 285 9.86 -2.31 8.01
CA VAL A 285 9.15 -1.82 6.83
C VAL A 285 10.13 -1.64 5.70
N CYS A 286 9.80 -2.18 4.52
CA CYS A 286 10.45 -1.79 3.28
C CYS A 286 9.78 -0.52 2.73
N LEU A 287 10.57 0.54 2.56
CA LEU A 287 10.16 1.75 1.86
C LEU A 287 10.70 1.67 0.44
N VAL A 288 9.83 1.77 -0.55
CA VAL A 288 10.22 1.80 -1.97
C VAL A 288 9.80 3.11 -2.60
N VAL A 289 10.66 3.63 -3.46
CA VAL A 289 10.40 4.75 -4.35
C VAL A 289 11.00 4.44 -5.72
N GLY A 290 10.55 5.10 -6.77
CA GLY A 290 11.09 4.87 -8.09
C GLY A 290 10.36 5.62 -9.19
N SER A 291 10.73 5.31 -10.43
CA SER A 291 10.05 5.83 -11.60
C SER A 291 10.10 4.87 -12.78
N CYS A 292 9.11 4.96 -13.67
CA CYS A 292 9.25 4.53 -15.05
C CYS A 292 9.59 5.76 -15.90
N ALA A 293 10.62 5.66 -16.73
CA ALA A 293 11.05 6.76 -17.58
C ALA A 293 11.47 6.27 -18.96
N HIS A 294 11.25 7.12 -19.97
CA HIS A 294 11.65 6.92 -21.35
C HIS A 294 13.01 7.59 -21.63
N GLY A 295 13.83 6.97 -22.47
CA GLY A 295 15.09 7.55 -22.96
C GLY A 295 16.33 6.68 -22.78
N PHE A 296 16.17 5.43 -22.32
CA PHE A 296 17.28 4.50 -22.10
C PHE A 296 17.67 3.80 -23.41
N LYS A 297 18.87 4.09 -23.94
CA LYS A 297 19.35 3.51 -25.20
C LYS A 297 19.75 2.05 -25.09
N ASP A 298 20.47 1.70 -24.02
CA ASP A 298 20.92 0.34 -23.72
C ASP A 298 20.06 -0.23 -22.59
N ASN A 299 19.00 -0.95 -22.95
CA ASN A 299 17.95 -1.38 -22.02
C ASN A 299 17.58 -2.86 -22.21
N SER A 300 18.58 -3.74 -22.22
CA SER A 300 18.39 -5.19 -22.36
C SER A 300 18.62 -5.99 -21.08
N THR A 301 19.23 -5.37 -20.06
CA THR A 301 19.57 -6.00 -18.78
C THR A 301 18.75 -5.44 -17.63
N SER A 302 18.72 -6.18 -16.53
CA SER A 302 18.10 -5.74 -15.29
C SER A 302 19.02 -5.86 -14.08
N ASP A 303 18.64 -5.21 -13.00
CA ASP A 303 19.16 -5.36 -11.66
C ASP A 303 18.06 -5.97 -10.80
N VAL A 304 18.26 -7.21 -10.34
CA VAL A 304 17.35 -7.86 -9.36
C VAL A 304 17.54 -7.20 -8.00
N ILE A 305 18.80 -7.01 -7.62
CA ILE A 305 19.17 -6.26 -6.43
C ILE A 305 20.60 -5.76 -6.58
N TYR A 306 20.79 -4.45 -6.49
CA TYR A 306 22.10 -3.84 -6.46
C TYR A 306 22.20 -2.82 -5.32
N SER A 307 23.22 -2.91 -4.48
CA SER A 307 23.49 -1.87 -3.48
C SER A 307 24.66 -1.01 -3.91
N SER A 308 24.40 0.26 -4.22
CA SER A 308 25.42 1.26 -4.61
C SER A 308 25.89 2.12 -3.43
N SER A 309 25.59 1.73 -2.20
CA SER A 309 25.81 2.55 -1.02
C SER A 309 26.20 1.71 0.20
N SER A 310 27.02 2.31 1.07
CA SER A 310 27.21 1.86 2.45
C SER A 310 26.02 2.31 3.30
N VAL A 311 25.82 1.65 4.45
CA VAL A 311 24.86 2.10 5.46
C VAL A 311 25.14 3.56 5.83
N LYS A 312 24.10 4.40 5.77
CA LYS A 312 24.14 5.81 6.14
C LYS A 312 23.04 6.11 7.16
N LYS A 313 23.19 7.24 7.86
CA LYS A 313 22.15 7.73 8.78
C LYS A 313 21.25 8.74 8.08
N VAL A 314 19.94 8.52 8.15
CA VAL A 314 18.92 9.50 7.76
C VAL A 314 18.03 9.71 8.97
N GLY A 315 18.14 10.90 9.58
CA GLY A 315 17.59 11.13 10.92
C GLY A 315 18.21 10.16 11.93
N ASN A 316 17.34 9.44 12.64
CA ASN A 316 17.74 8.38 13.58
C ASN A 316 17.73 6.98 12.98
N ALA A 317 17.37 6.84 11.70
CA ALA A 317 17.36 5.56 11.00
C ALA A 317 18.71 5.27 10.33
N GLU A 318 19.14 4.01 10.43
CA GLU A 318 20.21 3.47 9.61
C GLU A 318 19.58 2.91 8.33
N VAL A 319 20.02 3.43 7.18
CA VAL A 319 19.46 3.09 5.87
C VAL A 319 20.57 2.59 4.95
N GLN A 320 20.24 1.60 4.13
CA GLN A 320 21.05 1.15 3.02
C GLN A 320 20.16 1.13 1.79
N TYR A 321 20.63 1.76 0.71
CA TYR A 321 19.86 1.84 -0.51
C TYR A 321 20.19 0.69 -1.44
N PHE A 322 19.13 -0.03 -1.78
CA PHE A 322 19.10 -1.07 -2.76
C PHE A 322 18.36 -0.58 -3.98
N TRP A 323 18.80 -1.06 -5.13
CA TRP A 323 18.24 -0.73 -6.42
C TRP A 323 17.72 -1.98 -7.10
N GLU A 324 16.62 -1.82 -7.79
CA GLU A 324 16.10 -2.78 -8.76
C GLU A 324 15.78 -1.99 -10.02
N ALA A 325 16.09 -2.53 -11.21
CA ALA A 325 15.80 -1.82 -12.45
C ALA A 325 15.63 -2.77 -13.60
N PHE A 326 14.66 -2.53 -14.49
CA PHE A 326 14.36 -3.43 -15.60
C PHE A 326 13.68 -2.68 -16.75
N PRO A 327 13.81 -3.19 -17.99
CA PRO A 327 13.06 -2.70 -19.14
C PRO A 327 11.54 -2.79 -18.88
N ALA A 328 10.80 -1.73 -19.21
CA ALA A 328 9.35 -1.69 -19.08
C ALA A 328 8.67 -2.22 -20.36
N GLY A 329 7.47 -2.77 -20.23
CA GLY A 329 6.69 -3.29 -21.35
C GLY A 329 6.02 -2.20 -22.19
N SER A 330 6.08 -0.94 -21.77
CA SER A 330 5.50 0.21 -22.48
C SER A 330 6.31 0.64 -23.71
N GLY A 331 7.60 0.28 -23.78
CA GLY A 331 8.44 0.60 -24.93
C GLY A 331 9.90 0.15 -24.76
N PRO A 332 10.65 -0.03 -25.85
CA PRO A 332 12.03 -0.54 -25.79
C PRO A 332 13.00 0.41 -25.08
N LEU A 333 12.70 1.71 -25.02
CA LEU A 333 13.51 2.73 -24.37
C LEU A 333 12.99 3.07 -22.96
N ASP A 334 11.95 2.39 -22.50
CA ASP A 334 11.32 2.65 -21.21
C ASP A 334 11.92 1.73 -20.16
N ARG A 335 12.30 2.29 -19.02
CA ARG A 335 12.91 1.54 -17.92
C ARG A 335 12.25 1.91 -16.61
N THR A 336 11.93 0.90 -15.83
CA THR A 336 11.49 1.06 -14.46
C THR A 336 12.70 0.93 -13.55
N THR A 337 12.85 1.87 -12.61
CA THR A 337 13.92 1.88 -11.61
C THR A 337 13.31 2.12 -10.24
N TYR A 338 13.64 1.25 -9.30
CA TYR A 338 13.33 1.37 -7.88
C TYR A 338 14.59 1.65 -7.07
N MET A 339 14.40 2.41 -6.00
CA MET A 339 15.29 2.47 -4.86
C MET A 339 14.48 2.14 -3.62
N PHE A 340 15.00 1.24 -2.79
CA PHE A 340 14.33 0.82 -1.56
C PHE A 340 15.31 0.66 -0.40
N THR A 341 14.75 0.71 0.80
CA THR A 341 15.47 0.49 2.06
C THR A 341 14.57 -0.23 3.05
N TYR A 342 15.18 -1.05 3.90
CA TYR A 342 14.52 -1.63 5.06
C TYR A 342 14.82 -0.77 6.28
N VAL A 343 13.79 -0.43 7.05
CA VAL A 343 13.91 0.35 8.28
C VAL A 343 13.04 -0.23 9.37
N ASN A 344 13.50 -0.09 10.62
CA ASN A 344 12.63 -0.28 11.77
C ASN A 344 11.71 0.94 11.88
N PRO A 345 10.39 0.78 12.01
CA PRO A 345 9.50 1.93 12.17
C PRO A 345 9.77 2.63 13.50
N GLN A 346 10.30 3.85 13.43
CA GLN A 346 10.66 4.68 14.58
C GLN A 346 10.50 6.17 14.26
N PRO A 347 10.41 7.05 15.28
CA PRO A 347 10.49 8.50 15.06
C PRO A 347 11.70 8.86 14.18
N ASP A 348 11.53 9.85 13.32
CA ASP A 348 12.55 10.32 12.36
C ASP A 348 12.99 9.30 11.29
N SER A 349 12.23 8.22 11.08
CA SER A 349 12.39 7.40 9.88
C SER A 349 12.07 8.22 8.62
N PRO A 350 12.81 8.05 7.52
CA PRO A 350 12.60 8.83 6.30
C PRO A 350 11.18 8.66 5.77
N LYS A 351 10.60 9.76 5.29
CA LYS A 351 9.35 9.75 4.53
C LYS A 351 9.60 9.33 3.09
N LEU A 352 8.54 8.94 2.38
CA LEU A 352 8.66 8.54 0.97
C LEU A 352 9.04 9.73 0.09
N GLU A 353 8.52 10.92 0.37
CA GLU A 353 8.94 12.13 -0.37
C GLU A 353 10.42 12.44 -0.17
N GLU A 354 10.94 12.31 1.07
CA GLU A 354 12.36 12.52 1.35
C GLU A 354 13.23 11.46 0.65
N LEU A 355 12.77 10.21 0.63
CA LEU A 355 13.44 9.13 -0.09
C LEU A 355 13.39 9.33 -1.61
N LEU A 356 12.33 9.95 -2.14
CA LEU A 356 12.24 10.35 -3.55
C LEU A 356 13.25 11.47 -3.90
N GLU A 357 13.47 12.45 -3.02
CA GLU A 357 14.52 13.46 -3.24
C GLU A 357 15.90 12.80 -3.37
N ASP A 358 16.23 11.87 -2.46
CA ASP A 358 17.46 11.06 -2.56
C ASP A 358 17.51 10.23 -3.85
N TYR A 359 16.37 9.66 -4.27
CA TYR A 359 16.26 8.89 -5.52
C TYR A 359 16.62 9.76 -6.73
N TRP A 360 16.10 10.98 -6.82
CA TRP A 360 16.36 11.88 -7.95
C TRP A 360 17.81 12.35 -8.06
N ASP A 361 18.54 12.36 -6.93
CA ASP A 361 19.94 12.72 -6.88
C ASP A 361 20.86 11.54 -7.22
N LEU A 362 20.48 10.33 -6.82
CA LEU A 362 21.32 9.14 -6.96
C LEU A 362 21.06 8.35 -8.25
N MET A 363 19.81 8.33 -8.75
CA MET A 363 19.42 7.56 -9.93
C MET A 363 20.27 7.87 -11.18
N PRO A 364 20.61 9.15 -11.50
CA PRO A 364 21.45 9.47 -12.66
C PRO A 364 22.81 8.77 -12.63
N LYS A 365 23.45 8.71 -11.46
CA LYS A 365 24.73 8.03 -11.27
C LYS A 365 24.58 6.52 -11.38
N TYR A 366 23.53 5.96 -10.79
CA TYR A 366 23.25 4.52 -10.81
C TYR A 366 22.98 4.01 -12.24
N GLN A 367 22.14 4.70 -13.00
CA GLN A 367 21.79 4.33 -14.37
C GLN A 367 22.79 4.83 -15.44
N GLY A 368 23.74 5.69 -15.06
CA GLY A 368 24.70 6.28 -16.01
C GLY A 368 24.07 7.23 -17.03
N VAL A 369 22.97 7.91 -16.67
CA VAL A 369 22.20 8.79 -17.56
C VAL A 369 21.84 10.11 -16.87
N SER A 370 21.81 11.22 -17.60
CA SER A 370 21.30 12.48 -17.07
C SER A 370 19.77 12.44 -17.00
N ILE A 371 19.19 12.94 -15.91
CA ILE A 371 17.73 13.05 -15.77
C ILE A 371 17.10 13.97 -16.82
N ASP A 372 17.84 14.98 -17.31
CA ASP A 372 17.35 15.91 -18.34
C ASP A 372 17.16 15.23 -19.71
N ASN A 373 17.76 14.04 -19.88
CA ASN A 373 17.60 13.21 -21.07
C ASN A 373 16.46 12.20 -20.93
N LEU A 374 15.75 12.19 -19.80
CA LEU A 374 14.68 11.24 -19.51
C LEU A 374 13.33 11.95 -19.44
N GLU A 375 12.33 11.34 -20.05
CA GLU A 375 10.93 11.69 -19.82
C GLU A 375 10.38 10.79 -18.73
N ILE A 376 10.01 11.37 -17.58
CA ILE A 376 9.41 10.61 -16.48
C ILE A 376 7.96 10.29 -16.84
N LEU A 377 7.68 9.01 -17.07
CA LEU A 377 6.34 8.52 -17.41
C LEU A 377 5.50 8.27 -16.16
N ARG A 378 6.13 7.87 -15.06
CA ARG A 378 5.45 7.51 -13.82
C ARG A 378 6.38 7.62 -12.62
N VAL A 379 5.84 8.03 -11.47
CA VAL A 379 6.52 7.93 -10.17
C VAL A 379 5.85 6.84 -9.35
N ILE A 380 6.66 6.00 -8.69
CA ILE A 380 6.24 4.82 -7.95
C ILE A 380 6.69 4.95 -6.51
N TYR A 381 5.84 4.56 -5.57
CA TYR A 381 6.15 4.58 -4.15
C TYR A 381 5.29 3.58 -3.39
N GLY A 382 5.80 3.05 -2.29
CA GLY A 382 5.11 2.06 -1.48
C GLY A 382 5.76 1.82 -0.14
N ILE A 383 4.97 1.32 0.81
CA ILE A 383 5.45 0.82 2.09
C ILE A 383 5.00 -0.63 2.25
N PHE A 384 5.91 -1.51 2.65
CA PHE A 384 5.64 -2.92 2.87
C PHE A 384 6.02 -3.31 4.30
N PRO A 385 5.03 -3.36 5.20
CA PRO A 385 5.24 -3.80 6.57
C PRO A 385 5.61 -5.27 6.67
N THR A 386 6.61 -5.59 7.48
CA THR A 386 7.05 -6.96 7.78
C THR A 386 6.94 -7.25 9.27
N TYR A 387 6.59 -8.49 9.61
CA TYR A 387 6.40 -8.95 10.98
C TYR A 387 7.15 -10.29 11.16
N CYS A 388 8.00 -10.41 12.19
CA CYS A 388 8.83 -11.58 12.46
C CYS A 388 7.97 -12.81 12.78
N GLU A 389 6.87 -12.62 13.50
CA GLU A 389 5.84 -13.62 13.74
C GLU A 389 4.66 -13.37 12.79
N SER A 390 4.79 -13.82 11.54
CA SER A 390 3.62 -13.87 10.66
C SER A 390 2.67 -14.94 11.17
N LEU A 391 1.84 -14.59 12.17
CA LEU A 391 0.68 -15.36 12.63
C LEU A 391 -0.30 -15.64 11.48
N VAL A 392 -0.10 -15.02 10.31
CA VAL A 392 -0.94 -15.16 9.12
C VAL A 392 -0.69 -16.48 8.39
N MET A 393 0.44 -17.16 8.61
CA MET A 393 0.64 -18.55 8.14
C MET A 393 0.23 -19.61 9.18
N LEU A 394 -0.17 -19.21 10.39
CA LEU A 394 -0.76 -20.12 11.36
C LEU A 394 -2.22 -20.31 10.99
N ALA A 395 -2.46 -21.34 10.16
CA ALA A 395 -3.74 -22.00 10.06
C ALA A 395 -4.31 -22.14 11.48
N ALA A 396 -5.46 -21.50 11.72
CA ALA A 396 -6.24 -21.73 12.90
C ALA A 396 -6.60 -23.21 12.93
N TYR A 397 -5.84 -23.99 13.68
CA TYR A 397 -6.16 -25.36 14.08
C TYR A 397 -7.29 -25.31 15.12
N SER A 398 -8.40 -24.68 14.73
CA SER A 398 -9.74 -24.76 15.31
C SER A 398 -10.61 -23.70 14.61
N HIS A 399 -11.35 -24.12 13.59
CA HIS A 399 -12.50 -23.45 12.94
C HIS A 399 -12.24 -22.33 11.89
N LEU A 400 -12.40 -22.76 10.61
CA LEU A 400 -13.01 -22.08 9.44
C LEU A 400 -12.55 -20.68 8.96
N SER A 401 -11.38 -20.17 9.35
CA SER A 401 -10.79 -18.99 8.68
C SER A 401 -9.31 -19.17 8.33
N LEU A 402 -8.94 -18.82 7.09
CA LEU A 402 -7.56 -18.80 6.61
C LEU A 402 -7.26 -17.42 6.03
N SER A 403 -6.31 -16.69 6.61
CA SER A 403 -5.80 -15.46 6.02
C SER A 403 -4.56 -15.78 5.19
N VAL A 404 -4.55 -15.41 3.90
CA VAL A 404 -3.38 -15.57 3.04
C VAL A 404 -2.91 -14.18 2.63
N VAL A 405 -1.91 -13.64 3.33
CA VAL A 405 -1.23 -12.42 2.88
C VAL A 405 -0.24 -12.80 1.79
N LEU A 406 -0.65 -12.68 0.54
CA LEU A 406 0.27 -12.63 -0.60
C LEU A 406 0.86 -11.22 -0.65
N GLY A 407 2.13 -11.09 -0.28
CA GLY A 407 2.92 -9.90 -0.56
C GLY A 407 3.34 -9.92 -2.03
N ALA A 408 3.03 -8.85 -2.76
CA ALA A 408 3.71 -8.52 -4.02
C ALA A 408 4.73 -7.43 -3.74
#